data_AF-A0AAN1GSA9-F1
#
_entry.id   AF-A0AAN1GSA9-F1
#
_cell.length_a   1.000
_cell.length_b   1.000
_cell.length_c   1.000
_cell.angle_alpha   90.00
_cell.angle_beta   90.00
_cell.angle_gamma   90.00
#
_symmetry.space_group_name_H-M   'P 1'
#
loop_
_entity.id
_entity.type
_entity.pdbx_description
1 polymer ?
#
loop_
_entity_poly.entity_id
_entity_poly.type
_entity_poly.pdbx_seq_one_letter_code
_entity_poly.pdbx_strand_id
1 'polypeptide(L)' 'MRFAFVEEHRTEIPVNRLCEIMDVSPRGNRAWRSRPLSDS' A
#
# COMPACT_ATOMS: atom_id res chain seq x y z
N MET A 1 -1.72 8.46 -0.62
CA MET A 1 -1.18 8.53 -2.00
C MET A 1 -0.49 7.23 -2.41
N ARG A 2 0.78 6.95 -2.05
CA ARG A 2 1.47 5.73 -2.55
C ARG A 2 0.91 4.40 -2.03
N PHE A 3 0.77 4.25 -0.72
CA PHE A 3 0.19 3.02 -0.14
C PHE A 3 -1.30 2.82 -0.49
N ALA A 4 -2.04 3.92 -0.62
CA ALA A 4 -3.43 3.87 -1.08
C ALA A 4 -3.54 3.31 -2.51
N PHE A 5 -2.68 3.76 -3.44
CA PHE A 5 -2.60 3.21 -4.80
C PHE A 5 -2.28 1.71 -4.81
N VAL A 6 -1.33 1.29 -3.96
CA VAL A 6 -0.97 -0.14 -3.80
C VAL A 6 -2.18 -0.95 -3.35
N GLU A 7 -2.96 -0.47 -2.38
CA GLU A 7 -4.14 -1.19 -1.89
C GLU A 7 -5.31 -1.18 -2.87
N GLU A 8 -5.49 -0.12 -3.65
CA GLU A 8 -6.52 -0.02 -4.69
C GLU A 8 -6.32 -1.06 -5.79
N HIS A 9 -5.08 -1.28 -6.23
CA HIS A 9 -4.75 -2.17 -7.36
C HIS A 9 -4.30 -3.57 -6.92
N ARG A 10 -4.32 -3.89 -5.62
CA ARG A 10 -3.77 -5.14 -5.07
C ARG A 10 -4.45 -6.42 -5.59
N THR A 11 -5.65 -6.30 -6.15
CA THR A 11 -6.43 -7.42 -6.71
C THR A 11 -6.07 -7.73 -8.16
N GLU A 12 -5.51 -6.74 -8.87
CA GLU A 12 -5.13 -6.86 -10.28
C GLU A 12 -3.64 -7.16 -10.42
N ILE A 13 -2.81 -6.55 -9.56
CA ILE A 13 -1.35 -6.66 -9.60
C ILE A 13 -0.84 -7.11 -8.23
N PRO A 14 0.12 -8.06 -8.16
CA PRO A 14 0.71 -8.47 -6.90
C PRO A 14 1.29 -7.29 -6.12
N VAL A 15 0.98 -7.21 -4.82
CA VAL A 15 1.43 -6.13 -3.93
C VAL A 15 2.93 -5.89 -3.99
N ASN A 16 3.75 -6.95 -4.07
CA ASN A 16 5.20 -6.80 -4.17
C ASN A 16 5.61 -6.00 -5.42
N ARG A 17 4.94 -6.24 -6.55
CA ARG A 17 5.22 -5.53 -7.80
C ARG A 17 4.77 -4.08 -7.73
N LEU A 18 3.60 -3.81 -7.14
CA LEU A 18 3.14 -2.45 -6.89
C LEU A 18 4.07 -1.70 -5.94
N CYS A 19 4.61 -2.38 -4.92
CA CYS A 19 5.61 -1.82 -4.01
C CYS A 19 6.91 -1.44 -4.73
N GLU A 20 7.41 -2.28 -5.64
CA GLU A 20 8.57 -1.96 -6.49
C GLU A 20 8.32 -0.74 -7.39
N ILE A 21 7.15 -0.70 -8.06
CA ILE A 21 6.79 0.40 -8.97
C ILE A 21 6.69 1.73 -8.21
N MET A 22 6.08 1.71 -7.02
CA MET A 22 5.84 2.90 -6.22
C MET A 22 7.01 3.27 -5.32
N ASP A 23 8.12 2.53 -5.36
CA ASP A 23 9.29 2.67 -4.49
C ASP A 23 8.92 2.71 -3.00
N VAL A 24 8.13 1.73 -2.55
CA VAL A 24 7.71 1.57 -1.16
C VAL A 24 7.99 0.17 -0.64
N SER A 25 8.13 0.02 0.67
CA SER A 25 8.33 -1.32 1.27
C SER A 25 6.99 -2.04 1.53
N PRO A 26 6.91 -3.37 1.32
CA PRO A 26 5.74 -4.17 1.70
C PRO A 26 5.44 -4.13 3.20
N ARG A 27 6.49 -3.96 4.04
CA ARG A 27 6.33 -3.76 5.49
C ARG A 27 5.67 -2.41 5.80
N GLY A 28 6.07 -1.35 5.11
CA GLY A 28 5.43 -0.04 5.19
C GLY A 28 3.96 -0.10 4.77
N ASN A 29 3.64 -0.85 3.71
CA ASN A 29 2.26 -1.03 3.26
C ASN A 29 1.39 -1.74 4.32
N ARG A 30 1.92 -2.80 4.95
CA ARG A 30 1.25 -3.48 6.07
C ARG A 30 1.02 -2.56 7.25
N ALA A 31 2.03 -1.79 7.65
CA ALA A 31 1.92 -0.83 8.75
C ALA A 31 0.93 0.30 8.45
N TRP A 32 0.89 0.77 7.19
CA TRP A 32 -0.08 1.75 6.73
C TRP A 32 -1.51 1.21 6.81
N ARG A 33 -1.73 -0.03 6.35
CA ARG A 33 -3.04 -0.69 6.40
C ARG A 33 -3.54 -0.97 7.82
N SER A 34 -2.64 -1.21 8.77
CA SER A 34 -2.98 -1.43 10.17
C SER A 34 -3.24 -0.14 10.96
N ARG A 35 -2.95 1.03 10.38
CA ARG A 35 -3.27 2.30 11.05
C ARG A 35 -4.77 2.57 10.90
N PRO A 36 -5.50 2.88 11.98
CA PRO A 36 -6.80 3.48 11.83
C PRO A 36 -6.63 4.75 11.01
N LEU A 37 -7.42 4.91 9.95
CA LEU A 37 -7.59 6.21 9.32
C LEU A 37 -8.11 7.11 10.44
N SER A 38 -7.26 7.98 10.98
CA SER A 38 -7.71 8.99 11.92
C SER A 38 -8.72 9.83 11.15
N ASP A 39 -10.00 9.71 11.49
CA ASP A 39 -11.04 10.68 11.13
C ASP A 39 -10.50 12.04 11.55
N SER A 40 -10.09 12.83 10.55
CA SER A 40 -9.64 14.22 10.71
C SER A 40 -10.68 15.12 10.08
#